data_AF-A0A7C5N4B2-F1
#
_entry.id   AF-A0A7C5N4B2-F1
#
_cell.length_a   1.000
_cell.length_b   1.000
_cell.length_c   1.000
_cell.angle_alpha   90.00
_cell.angle_beta   90.00
_cell.angle_gamma   90.00
#
_symmetry.space_group_name_H-M   'P 1'
#
loop_
_entity.id
_entity.type
_entity.pdbx_description
1 polymer ?
#
loop_
_entity_poly.entity_id
_entity_poly.type
_entity_poly.pdbx_seq_one_letter_code
_entity_poly.pdbx_strand_id
1 'polypeptide(L)'
;MRARHSALSAILGLTSVVALGCGEPEPITFLVDVVSDFQPGDAFDHVQTALYIDGTAVPLAEIDHAVTSSEPFARGVRVAEFNNQSAGTYRVEVVLMLGRTEIARARERFMTRSTRGVTVTFSRPEMDASIPDAGVDAGTDAGPFDAGMLVLFPPRDFVCVEGPEPCPTTRPLLSEAERTVAVTRDFPPTTFTYIISVLQMPEAAGGSAMGFNLDGFDSGLGSTDPVASCERSNQDYSSGLDPSHVGVDSTLQEMIPLFESAVAATDCPGTSTEGCFNRLLQQGVEDGAGLLLIEVREVESFTHDEAVEVTLHRAALPTGETLRLAGDGGLVPGQEFLSQEVLLTSSTADIFRGRLRVRWTGHLPIVLPLFDVGTTNFSDPELRGQLTRDRITLGVIGGATEVESLVSRVAATMPEVADTVRTILESASDLHPLADDPHVCNDVSAGFTFEAVSAEIAPP
;
A
#
# COMPACT_ATOMS: atom_id res chain seq x y z
N MET A 1 -61.38 7.73 13.19
CA MET A 1 -60.62 8.07 14.41
C MET A 1 -59.92 6.82 14.90
N ARG A 2 -58.62 6.95 15.22
CA ARG A 2 -57.68 5.99 15.82
C ARG A 2 -56.97 4.98 14.91
N ALA A 3 -55.70 5.30 14.71
CA ALA A 3 -54.60 4.47 14.26
C ALA A 3 -54.24 3.35 15.25
N ARG A 4 -53.57 2.30 14.74
CA ARG A 4 -52.59 1.49 15.47
C ARG A 4 -51.48 1.06 14.50
N HIS A 5 -50.27 1.50 14.79
CA HIS A 5 -49.02 0.81 14.47
C HIS A 5 -48.81 -0.33 15.47
N SER A 6 -48.12 -1.40 15.05
CA SER A 6 -46.78 -1.75 15.57
C SER A 6 -46.28 -3.11 15.07
N ALA A 7 -45.05 -3.06 14.57
CA ALA A 7 -43.93 -4.01 14.64
C ALA A 7 -44.12 -5.46 14.15
N LEU A 8 -43.49 -5.74 13.00
CA LEU A 8 -43.12 -7.08 12.56
C LEU A 8 -41.61 -7.26 12.83
N SER A 9 -41.26 -8.19 13.72
CA SER A 9 -39.89 -8.69 13.88
C SER A 9 -39.58 -9.64 12.72
N ALA A 10 -38.49 -9.39 12.00
CA ALA A 10 -37.91 -10.32 11.04
C ALA A 10 -36.57 -10.83 11.60
N ILE A 11 -36.57 -12.09 12.03
CA ILE A 11 -35.36 -12.85 12.32
C ILE A 11 -34.96 -13.51 11.00
N LEU A 12 -33.89 -13.02 10.36
CA LEU A 12 -33.25 -13.71 9.24
C LEU A 12 -32.19 -14.67 9.82
N GLY A 13 -32.48 -15.96 9.80
CA GLY A 13 -31.48 -17.00 10.03
C GLY A 13 -30.77 -17.30 8.72
N LEU A 14 -29.50 -16.88 8.60
CA LEU A 14 -28.61 -17.32 7.54
C LEU A 14 -28.21 -18.77 7.82
N THR A 15 -28.68 -19.71 7.00
CA THR A 15 -28.20 -21.10 7.00
C THR A 15 -27.29 -21.25 5.80
N SER A 16 -25.98 -21.12 6.02
CA SER A 16 -24.96 -21.41 5.00
C SER A 16 -24.83 -22.93 4.85
N VAL A 17 -25.36 -23.47 3.77
CA VAL A 17 -25.09 -24.85 3.33
C VAL A 17 -23.80 -24.81 2.53
N VAL A 18 -22.68 -25.21 3.14
CA VAL A 18 -21.39 -25.42 2.47
C VAL A 18 -21.48 -26.74 1.69
N ALA A 19 -21.73 -26.65 0.38
CA ALA A 19 -21.53 -27.75 -0.53
C ALA A 19 -20.04 -27.80 -0.90
N LEU A 20 -19.32 -28.83 -0.43
CA LEU A 20 -17.97 -29.18 -0.88
C LEU A 20 -18.03 -29.66 -2.34
N GLY A 21 -18.07 -28.71 -3.27
CA GLY A 21 -17.90 -28.98 -4.69
C GLY A 21 -16.41 -29.05 -5.00
N CYS A 22 -15.96 -30.17 -5.59
CA CYS A 22 -14.74 -30.20 -6.41
C CYS A 22 -15.00 -29.40 -7.69
N GLY A 23 -15.21 -28.09 -7.55
CA GLY A 23 -15.41 -27.18 -8.67
C GLY A 23 -14.16 -27.15 -9.53
N GLU A 24 -14.34 -27.14 -10.85
CA GLU A 24 -13.23 -26.78 -11.74
C GLU A 24 -12.69 -25.42 -11.29
N PRO A 25 -11.36 -25.24 -11.19
CA PRO A 25 -10.79 -23.99 -10.72
C PRO A 25 -11.30 -22.85 -11.60
N GLU A 26 -11.86 -21.81 -10.97
CA GLU A 26 -12.41 -20.68 -11.70
C GLU A 26 -11.31 -20.04 -12.57
N PRO A 27 -11.63 -19.68 -13.83
CA PRO A 27 -10.66 -19.04 -14.71
C PRO A 27 -10.19 -17.73 -14.08
N ILE A 28 -8.88 -17.55 -14.00
CA ILE A 28 -8.27 -16.36 -13.41
C ILE A 28 -8.12 -15.28 -14.49
N THR A 29 -8.48 -14.05 -14.16
CA THR A 29 -8.16 -12.86 -14.97
C THR A 29 -6.98 -12.13 -14.37
N PHE A 30 -5.98 -11.82 -15.20
CA PHE A 30 -4.89 -10.92 -14.82
C PHE A 30 -5.09 -9.56 -15.44
N LEU A 31 -4.94 -8.53 -14.61
CA LEU A 31 -5.02 -7.14 -15.02
C LEU A 31 -3.61 -6.56 -14.90
N VAL A 32 -3.09 -5.93 -15.95
CA VAL A 32 -1.77 -5.29 -15.92
C VAL A 32 -1.95 -3.79 -15.99
N ASP A 33 -1.57 -3.13 -14.91
CA ASP A 33 -1.60 -1.68 -14.78
C ASP A 33 -0.16 -1.16 -14.85
N VAL A 34 0.07 -0.10 -15.62
CA VAL A 34 1.40 0.50 -15.80
C VAL A 34 1.43 1.88 -15.18
N VAL A 35 2.36 2.09 -14.26
CA VAL A 35 2.67 3.39 -13.68
C VAL A 35 3.96 3.89 -14.30
N SER A 36 3.95 5.11 -14.85
CA SER A 36 5.12 5.66 -15.54
C SER A 36 5.20 7.18 -15.38
N ASP A 37 6.40 7.67 -15.12
CA ASP A 37 6.76 9.10 -15.13
C ASP A 37 7.16 9.60 -16.54
N PHE A 38 7.28 8.72 -17.53
CA PHE A 38 7.46 9.10 -18.93
C PHE A 38 6.20 9.80 -19.45
N GLN A 39 6.37 10.86 -20.26
CA GLN A 39 5.25 11.59 -20.83
C GLN A 39 4.60 10.75 -21.96
N PRO A 40 3.33 10.30 -21.81
CA PRO A 40 2.66 9.50 -22.83
C PRO A 40 2.45 10.31 -24.13
N GLY A 41 2.59 9.65 -25.28
CA GLY A 41 2.51 10.25 -26.62
C GLY A 41 3.81 10.91 -27.10
N ASP A 42 4.64 11.42 -26.19
CA ASP A 42 5.93 12.05 -26.52
C ASP A 42 7.10 11.08 -26.32
N ALA A 43 7.15 10.42 -25.15
CA ALA A 43 8.24 9.55 -24.77
C ALA A 43 7.99 8.08 -25.14
N PHE A 44 6.72 7.68 -25.26
CA PHE A 44 6.28 6.39 -25.74
C PHE A 44 4.86 6.52 -26.32
N ASP A 45 4.55 5.77 -27.36
CA ASP A 45 3.26 5.77 -28.05
C ASP A 45 2.56 4.39 -28.01
N HIS A 46 3.25 3.34 -27.54
CA HIS A 46 2.70 2.01 -27.34
C HIS A 46 3.27 1.36 -26.06
N VAL A 47 2.49 0.46 -25.47
CA VAL A 47 2.91 -0.44 -24.40
C VAL A 47 2.69 -1.88 -24.84
N GLN A 48 3.78 -2.63 -25.01
CA GLN A 48 3.72 -4.05 -25.32
C GLN A 48 3.80 -4.85 -24.02
N THR A 49 2.80 -5.69 -23.79
CA THR A 49 2.71 -6.53 -22.60
C THR A 49 2.67 -7.99 -23.00
N ALA A 50 3.64 -8.78 -22.53
CA ALA A 50 3.74 -10.21 -22.78
C ALA A 50 3.63 -10.99 -21.46
N LEU A 51 2.75 -11.99 -21.42
CA LEU A 51 2.59 -12.87 -20.28
C LEU A 51 3.29 -14.21 -20.54
N TYR A 52 4.09 -14.69 -19.59
CA TYR A 52 4.79 -15.97 -19.64
C TYR A 52 4.41 -16.82 -18.44
N ILE A 53 4.42 -18.14 -18.61
CA ILE A 53 4.57 -19.05 -17.48
C ILE A 53 6.02 -18.93 -17.02
N ASP A 54 6.26 -18.83 -15.71
CA ASP A 54 7.64 -18.69 -15.24
C ASP A 54 8.50 -19.89 -15.68
N GLY A 55 9.71 -19.59 -16.15
CA GLY A 55 10.61 -20.56 -16.77
C GLY A 55 10.35 -20.87 -18.25
N THR A 56 9.30 -20.34 -18.89
CA THR A 56 9.11 -20.48 -20.35
C THR A 56 9.70 -19.31 -21.12
N ALA A 57 10.23 -19.59 -22.32
CA ALA A 57 10.75 -18.57 -23.22
C ALA A 57 9.70 -18.00 -24.18
N VAL A 58 8.59 -18.71 -24.37
CA VAL A 58 7.50 -18.33 -25.28
C VAL A 58 6.37 -17.70 -24.45
N PRO A 59 5.86 -16.52 -24.83
CA PRO A 59 4.73 -15.91 -24.14
C PRO A 59 3.45 -16.70 -24.42
N LEU A 60 2.61 -16.80 -23.40
CA LEU A 60 1.25 -17.31 -23.53
C LEU A 60 0.38 -16.39 -24.37
N ALA A 61 0.55 -15.08 -24.17
CA ALA A 61 -0.21 -14.05 -24.84
C ALA A 61 0.61 -12.75 -24.88
N GLU A 62 0.37 -11.95 -25.91
CA GLU A 62 0.92 -10.62 -26.08
C GLU A 62 -0.23 -9.65 -26.38
N ILE A 63 -0.22 -8.49 -25.74
CA ILE A 63 -1.17 -7.40 -25.93
C ILE A 63 -0.37 -6.14 -26.24
N ASP A 64 -0.78 -5.43 -27.27
CA ASP A 64 -0.21 -4.14 -27.66
C ASP A 64 -1.24 -3.04 -27.41
N HIS A 65 -0.92 -2.10 -26.52
CA HIS A 65 -1.80 -1.02 -26.10
C HIS A 65 -1.29 0.30 -26.67
N ALA A 66 -2.08 0.91 -27.57
CA ALA A 66 -1.77 2.22 -28.11
C ALA A 66 -2.05 3.31 -27.06
N VAL A 67 -1.08 4.20 -26.87
CA VAL A 67 -1.09 5.20 -25.80
C VAL A 67 -1.52 6.56 -26.34
N THR A 68 -2.42 7.22 -25.63
CA THR A 68 -2.77 8.63 -25.88
C THR A 68 -2.13 9.55 -24.85
N SER A 69 -1.82 10.80 -25.23
CA SER A 69 -1.22 11.79 -24.33
C SER A 69 -2.11 12.21 -23.15
N SER A 70 -3.38 11.81 -23.17
CA SER A 70 -4.36 12.06 -22.09
C SER A 70 -4.40 10.97 -21.03
N GLU A 71 -3.78 9.81 -21.25
CA GLU A 71 -3.81 8.71 -20.29
C GLU A 71 -2.94 9.02 -19.06
N PRO A 72 -3.48 8.89 -17.83
CA PRO A 72 -2.80 9.32 -16.62
C PRO A 72 -1.81 8.25 -16.11
N PHE A 73 -0.81 7.88 -16.92
CA PHE A 73 0.18 6.86 -16.57
C PHE A 73 0.90 7.14 -15.23
N ALA A 74 1.00 8.40 -14.80
CA ALA A 74 1.54 8.75 -13.49
C ALA A 74 0.72 8.18 -12.29
N ARG A 75 -0.53 7.76 -12.51
CA ARG A 75 -1.44 7.18 -11.50
C ARG A 75 -1.75 5.71 -11.75
N GLY A 76 -1.15 5.10 -12.78
CA GLY A 76 -1.49 3.76 -13.22
C GLY A 76 -2.56 3.74 -14.31
N VAL A 77 -2.29 3.02 -15.39
CA VAL A 77 -3.22 2.80 -16.50
C VAL A 77 -3.26 1.32 -16.84
N ARG A 78 -4.45 0.75 -17.00
CA ARG A 78 -4.61 -0.62 -17.47
C ARG A 78 -4.21 -0.75 -18.92
N VAL A 79 -3.17 -1.53 -19.19
CA VAL A 79 -2.64 -1.75 -20.54
C VAL A 79 -2.90 -3.16 -21.06
N ALA A 80 -3.21 -4.12 -20.19
CA ALA A 80 -3.50 -5.48 -20.61
C ALA A 80 -4.46 -6.19 -19.66
N GLU A 81 -5.25 -7.10 -20.23
CA GLU A 81 -6.13 -8.02 -19.51
C GLU A 81 -5.97 -9.42 -20.10
N PHE A 82 -5.50 -10.36 -19.29
CA PHE A 82 -5.32 -11.76 -19.68
C PHE A 82 -6.39 -12.62 -19.01
N ASN A 83 -7.38 -13.04 -19.79
CA ASN A 83 -8.50 -13.85 -19.30
C ASN A 83 -8.17 -15.36 -19.35
N ASN A 84 -8.89 -16.15 -18.54
CA ASN A 84 -8.85 -17.62 -18.54
C ASN A 84 -7.47 -18.22 -18.25
N GLN A 85 -6.75 -17.64 -17.30
CA GLN A 85 -5.47 -18.14 -16.84
C GLN A 85 -5.67 -19.18 -15.74
N SER A 86 -4.73 -20.12 -15.64
CA SER A 86 -4.71 -21.12 -14.57
C SER A 86 -3.97 -20.56 -13.36
N ALA A 87 -4.16 -21.16 -12.18
CA ALA A 87 -3.28 -20.87 -11.04
C ALA A 87 -1.83 -21.31 -11.38
N GLY A 88 -0.85 -20.51 -10.99
CA GLY A 88 0.54 -20.77 -11.34
C GLY A 88 1.48 -19.61 -11.04
N THR A 89 2.76 -19.78 -11.38
CA THR A 89 3.75 -18.69 -11.34
C THR A 89 3.91 -18.14 -12.76
N TYR A 90 3.77 -16.83 -12.87
CA TYR A 90 3.82 -16.10 -14.12
C TYR A 90 4.91 -15.05 -14.07
N ARG A 91 5.34 -14.65 -15.27
CA ARG A 91 6.17 -13.47 -15.48
C ARG A 91 5.46 -12.60 -16.49
N VAL A 92 5.20 -11.35 -16.15
CA VAL A 92 4.80 -10.33 -17.13
C VAL A 92 6.03 -9.55 -17.55
N GLU A 93 6.12 -9.25 -18.84
CA GLU A 93 7.12 -8.37 -19.41
C GLU A 93 6.38 -7.21 -20.06
N VAL A 94 6.70 -6.00 -19.62
CA VAL A 94 6.13 -4.77 -20.17
C VAL A 94 7.25 -3.99 -20.85
N VAL A 95 6.97 -3.49 -22.05
CA VAL A 95 7.90 -2.71 -22.86
C VAL A 95 7.22 -1.42 -23.29
N LEU A 96 7.80 -0.29 -22.88
CA LEU A 96 7.40 1.02 -23.40
C LEU A 96 8.07 1.23 -24.75
N MET A 97 7.28 1.56 -25.78
CA MET A 97 7.71 1.67 -27.16
C MET A 97 7.43 3.07 -27.71
N LEU A 98 8.34 3.61 -28.51
CA LEU A 98 8.11 4.80 -29.34
C LEU A 98 8.29 4.41 -30.81
N GLY A 99 7.17 4.31 -31.54
CA GLY A 99 7.11 3.74 -32.87
C GLY A 99 7.51 2.26 -32.88
N ARG A 100 8.77 1.97 -33.20
CA ARG A 100 9.32 0.59 -33.19
C ARG A 100 10.54 0.44 -32.29
N THR A 101 10.86 1.49 -31.54
CA THR A 101 12.03 1.53 -30.67
C THR A 101 11.60 1.25 -29.24
N GLU A 102 12.26 0.30 -28.60
CA GLU A 102 12.12 0.06 -27.16
C GLU A 102 12.76 1.20 -26.37
N ILE A 103 11.97 1.79 -25.48
CA ILE A 103 12.38 2.88 -24.61
C ILE A 103 12.76 2.35 -23.24
N ALA A 104 11.93 1.47 -22.69
CA ALA A 104 12.14 0.85 -21.39
C ALA A 104 11.49 -0.52 -21.34
N ARG A 105 12.03 -1.42 -20.50
CA ARG A 105 11.51 -2.76 -20.28
C ARG A 105 11.54 -3.12 -18.81
N ALA A 106 10.41 -3.61 -18.31
CA ALA A 106 10.27 -4.11 -16.95
C ALA A 106 9.77 -5.56 -16.99
N ARG A 107 10.16 -6.34 -15.98
CA ARG A 107 9.76 -7.73 -15.84
C ARG A 107 9.34 -7.96 -14.40
N GLU A 108 8.09 -8.36 -14.22
CA GLU A 108 7.55 -8.69 -12.91
C GLU A 108 7.19 -10.16 -12.85
N ARG A 109 7.58 -10.80 -11.75
CA ARG A 109 7.19 -12.18 -11.43
C ARG A 109 6.13 -12.16 -10.35
N PHE A 110 5.11 -12.98 -10.53
CA PHE A 110 4.04 -13.10 -9.55
C PHE A 110 3.51 -14.54 -9.55
N MET A 111 3.07 -14.98 -8.38
CA MET A 111 2.32 -16.23 -8.23
C MET A 111 0.85 -15.88 -8.11
N THR A 112 -0.04 -16.69 -8.67
CA THR A 112 -1.48 -16.45 -8.62
C THR A 112 -2.28 -17.71 -8.34
N ARG A 113 -3.35 -17.52 -7.57
CA ARG A 113 -4.37 -18.53 -7.23
C ARG A 113 -5.80 -17.98 -7.33
N SER A 114 -5.98 -16.68 -7.61
CA SER A 114 -7.26 -15.97 -7.77
C SER A 114 -7.08 -14.77 -8.74
N THR A 115 -8.17 -14.10 -9.12
CA THR A 115 -8.12 -12.86 -9.93
C THR A 115 -7.16 -11.84 -9.30
N ARG A 116 -6.16 -11.38 -10.06
CA ARG A 116 -5.10 -10.48 -9.56
C ARG A 116 -4.81 -9.32 -10.50
N GLY A 117 -4.59 -8.14 -9.92
CA GLY A 117 -3.94 -7.02 -10.58
C GLY A 117 -2.42 -7.10 -10.42
N VAL A 118 -1.68 -6.75 -11.45
CA VAL A 118 -0.22 -6.64 -11.47
C VAL A 118 0.13 -5.23 -11.91
N THR A 119 0.74 -4.47 -11.01
CA THR A 119 1.20 -3.11 -11.30
C THR A 119 2.68 -3.15 -11.67
N VAL A 120 3.02 -2.62 -12.86
CA VAL A 120 4.39 -2.52 -13.35
C VAL A 120 4.80 -1.06 -13.41
N THR A 121 5.88 -0.70 -12.73
CA THR A 121 6.33 0.69 -12.65
C THR A 121 7.56 0.94 -13.51
N PHE A 122 7.52 2.03 -14.27
CA PHE A 122 8.67 2.64 -14.94
C PHE A 122 8.97 3.99 -14.29
N SER A 123 10.24 4.18 -13.96
CA SER A 123 10.75 5.49 -13.58
C SER A 123 11.91 5.81 -14.50
N ARG A 124 12.01 7.04 -14.98
CA ARG A 124 13.22 7.49 -15.67
C ARG A 124 14.38 7.33 -14.68
N PRO A 125 15.49 6.67 -15.06
CA PRO A 125 16.73 6.92 -14.35
C PRO A 125 16.94 8.43 -14.46
N GLU A 126 17.12 9.13 -13.33
CA GLU A 126 17.35 10.57 -13.34
C GLU A 126 18.43 10.84 -14.39
N MET A 127 18.03 11.43 -15.54
CA MET A 127 19.00 11.96 -16.48
C MET A 127 19.60 13.11 -15.72
N ASP A 128 20.80 12.85 -15.19
CA ASP A 128 21.70 13.78 -14.53
C ASP A 128 21.45 15.16 -15.12
N ALA A 129 20.63 15.95 -14.42
CA ALA A 129 20.27 17.28 -14.83
C ALA A 129 21.52 18.09 -14.55
N SER A 130 22.47 17.99 -15.47
CA SER A 130 23.69 18.77 -15.48
C SER A 130 23.25 20.20 -15.26
N ILE A 131 23.50 20.67 -14.05
CA ILE A 131 23.37 22.05 -13.64
C ILE A 131 24.01 22.87 -14.77
N PRO A 132 23.34 23.88 -15.35
CA PRO A 132 24.03 24.78 -16.26
C PRO A 132 25.09 25.49 -15.43
N ASP A 133 26.31 24.98 -15.53
CA ASP A 133 27.48 25.51 -14.86
C ASP A 133 27.65 26.96 -15.32
N ALA A 134 27.41 27.87 -14.39
CA ALA A 134 27.69 29.28 -14.57
C ALA A 134 29.22 29.43 -14.58
N GLY A 135 29.78 29.22 -15.77
CA GLY A 135 31.18 29.39 -16.15
C GLY A 135 32.16 29.75 -15.04
N VAL A 136 32.87 28.75 -14.54
CA VAL A 136 34.22 28.95 -13.98
C VAL A 136 35.13 27.83 -14.50
N ASP A 137 36.05 28.22 -15.37
CA ASP A 137 37.13 27.38 -15.87
C ASP A 137 37.99 26.78 -14.74
N ALA A 138 38.42 25.54 -15.00
CA ALA A 138 39.65 24.88 -14.52
C ALA A 138 39.62 24.11 -13.19
N GLY A 139 39.39 22.80 -13.32
CA GLY A 139 39.77 21.79 -12.33
C GLY A 139 39.32 20.38 -12.73
N THR A 140 39.97 19.76 -13.72
CA THR A 140 39.76 18.35 -14.06
C THR A 140 40.25 17.45 -12.93
N ASP A 141 39.35 17.11 -12.01
CA ASP A 141 39.50 16.01 -11.07
C ASP A 141 38.19 15.19 -11.10
N ALA A 142 37.91 14.61 -12.27
CA ALA A 142 36.95 13.51 -12.36
C ALA A 142 37.62 12.31 -11.68
N GLY A 143 37.41 12.21 -10.37
CA GLY A 143 37.81 11.05 -9.58
C GLY A 143 37.27 9.76 -10.20
N PRO A 144 37.88 8.61 -9.89
CA PRO A 144 37.42 7.33 -10.41
C PRO A 144 35.95 7.16 -10.04
N PHE A 145 35.08 6.96 -11.03
CA PHE A 145 33.72 6.46 -10.81
C PHE A 145 33.86 5.20 -9.94
N ASP A 146 33.45 5.33 -8.69
CA ASP A 146 33.56 4.26 -7.69
C ASP A 146 32.75 3.09 -8.23
N ALA A 147 33.42 1.96 -8.49
CA ALA A 147 32.72 0.75 -8.90
C ALA A 147 31.85 0.36 -7.70
N GLY A 148 30.55 0.67 -7.78
CA GLY A 148 29.62 0.66 -6.65
C GLY A 148 29.84 -0.53 -5.72
N MET A 149 29.99 -0.25 -4.43
CA MET A 149 30.14 -1.29 -3.41
C MET A 149 28.94 -2.23 -3.50
N LEU A 150 29.20 -3.54 -3.53
CA LEU A 150 28.14 -4.52 -3.42
C LEU A 150 27.67 -4.58 -1.97
N VAL A 151 26.40 -4.27 -1.75
CA VAL A 151 25.77 -4.28 -0.44
C VAL A 151 24.64 -5.30 -0.42
N LEU A 152 24.56 -6.05 0.68
CA LEU A 152 23.49 -7.02 0.93
C LEU A 152 22.38 -6.33 1.74
N PHE A 153 21.24 -6.09 1.10
CA PHE A 153 20.06 -5.53 1.77
C PHE A 153 19.39 -6.55 2.69
N PRO A 154 18.87 -6.16 3.86
CA PRO A 154 18.17 -7.09 4.74
C PRO A 154 16.90 -7.66 4.08
N PRO A 155 16.50 -8.90 4.41
CA PRO A 155 15.21 -9.41 3.98
C PRO A 155 14.08 -8.65 4.69
N ARG A 156 13.07 -8.24 3.93
CA ARG A 156 11.85 -7.59 4.45
C ARG A 156 10.60 -8.41 4.18
N ASP A 157 10.64 -9.14 3.06
CA ASP A 157 9.55 -10.00 2.60
C ASP A 157 9.94 -11.45 2.78
N PHE A 158 8.98 -12.19 3.32
CA PHE A 158 9.11 -13.62 3.56
C PHE A 158 7.94 -14.33 2.92
N VAL A 159 8.19 -15.56 2.51
CA VAL A 159 7.20 -16.45 1.92
C VAL A 159 7.24 -17.78 2.63
N CYS A 160 6.18 -18.57 2.46
CA CYS A 160 6.19 -19.95 2.90
C CYS A 160 7.30 -20.77 2.24
N VAL A 161 7.86 -21.67 3.04
CA VAL A 161 8.65 -22.79 2.54
C VAL A 161 7.68 -23.86 2.07
N GLU A 162 7.91 -24.43 0.89
CA GLU A 162 7.07 -25.43 0.20
C GLU A 162 6.17 -26.26 1.14
N GLY A 163 4.85 -26.03 1.07
CA GLY A 163 3.82 -26.67 1.89
C GLY A 163 2.43 -26.09 1.59
N PRO A 164 1.32 -26.77 1.96
CA PRO A 164 -0.01 -26.16 1.89
C PRO A 164 -0.17 -25.06 2.94
N GLU A 165 -0.82 -23.96 2.56
CA GLU A 165 -1.32 -22.95 3.51
C GLU A 165 -2.33 -23.59 4.48
N PRO A 166 -2.43 -23.10 5.74
CA PRO A 166 -1.66 -22.00 6.33
C PRO A 166 -0.19 -22.40 6.63
N CYS A 167 0.75 -21.47 6.45
CA CYS A 167 2.17 -21.74 6.68
C CYS A 167 2.95 -20.52 7.19
N PRO A 168 3.98 -20.70 8.04
CA PRO A 168 4.83 -19.59 8.47
C PRO A 168 5.65 -18.99 7.32
N THR A 169 5.68 -17.66 7.20
CA THR A 169 6.52 -16.92 6.24
C THR A 169 7.93 -16.75 6.80
N THR A 170 8.74 -17.81 6.68
CA THR A 170 10.08 -17.87 7.31
C THR A 170 11.24 -17.77 6.33
N ARG A 171 10.99 -17.90 5.02
CA ARG A 171 12.03 -17.83 4.00
C ARG A 171 12.00 -16.47 3.31
N PRO A 172 13.12 -15.74 3.22
CA PRO A 172 13.20 -14.52 2.42
C PRO A 172 12.68 -14.77 1.01
N LEU A 173 11.78 -13.90 0.54
CA LEU A 173 11.24 -13.93 -0.81
C LEU A 173 12.38 -13.84 -1.85
N LEU A 174 13.27 -12.87 -1.65
CA LEU A 174 14.43 -12.66 -2.51
C LEU A 174 15.66 -13.38 -1.96
N SER A 175 16.37 -14.07 -2.84
CA SER A 175 17.63 -14.71 -2.51
C SER A 175 18.68 -13.68 -2.09
N GLU A 176 19.73 -14.12 -1.38
CA GLU A 176 20.87 -13.24 -1.05
C GLU A 176 21.50 -12.62 -2.29
N ALA A 177 21.60 -13.38 -3.40
CA ALA A 177 22.14 -12.87 -4.66
C ALA A 177 21.28 -11.75 -5.24
N GLU A 178 19.95 -11.85 -5.17
CA GLU A 178 19.04 -10.81 -5.67
C GLU A 178 18.98 -9.57 -4.77
N ARG A 179 19.30 -9.73 -3.47
CA ARG A 179 19.44 -8.64 -2.50
C ARG A 179 20.84 -8.05 -2.44
N THR A 180 21.82 -8.67 -3.10
CA THR A 180 23.19 -8.13 -3.21
C THR A 180 23.28 -7.30 -4.48
N VAL A 181 23.24 -5.98 -4.33
CA VAL A 181 23.24 -5.04 -5.44
C VAL A 181 24.38 -4.05 -5.31
N ALA A 182 24.85 -3.52 -6.44
CA ALA A 182 25.78 -2.42 -6.44
C ALA A 182 25.04 -1.15 -6.01
N VAL A 183 25.54 -0.51 -4.96
CA VAL A 183 25.02 0.77 -4.49
C VAL A 183 25.84 1.87 -5.15
N THR A 184 25.14 2.82 -5.77
CA THR A 184 25.72 4.07 -6.27
C THR A 184 25.32 5.19 -5.33
N ARG A 185 26.24 6.12 -5.09
CA ARG A 185 25.94 7.37 -4.39
C ARG A 185 25.74 8.42 -5.46
N ASP A 186 24.49 8.66 -5.79
CA ASP A 186 24.10 9.52 -6.90
C ASP A 186 24.27 10.99 -6.50
N PHE A 187 24.18 11.30 -5.21
CA PHE A 187 24.37 12.63 -4.65
C PHE A 187 24.87 12.59 -3.19
N PRO A 188 25.37 13.72 -2.63
CA PRO A 188 25.72 13.81 -1.21
C PRO A 188 24.51 13.49 -0.31
N PRO A 189 24.73 12.99 0.93
CA PRO A 189 23.65 12.73 1.87
C PRO A 189 22.71 13.92 2.01
N THR A 190 21.44 13.72 1.66
CA THR A 190 20.44 14.77 1.55
C THR A 190 19.18 14.40 2.32
N THR A 191 18.52 15.39 2.91
CA THR A 191 17.20 15.23 3.53
C THR A 191 16.11 15.62 2.56
N PHE A 192 15.11 14.75 2.42
CA PHE A 192 13.89 15.01 1.67
C PHE A 192 12.69 14.97 2.61
N THR A 193 11.76 15.90 2.41
CA THR A 193 10.56 16.02 3.22
C THR A 193 9.33 15.93 2.35
N TYR A 194 8.37 15.12 2.78
CA TYR A 194 7.12 14.87 2.07
C TYR A 194 5.93 15.04 3.00
N ILE A 195 4.83 15.57 2.50
CA ILE A 195 3.54 15.61 3.20
C ILE A 195 2.60 14.60 2.57
N ILE A 196 1.93 13.77 3.38
CA ILE A 196 0.87 12.88 2.88
C ILE A 196 -0.25 13.74 2.30
N SER A 197 -0.48 13.56 1.01
CA SER A 197 -1.44 14.32 0.21
C SER A 197 -2.72 13.54 -0.07
N VAL A 198 -2.62 12.22 -0.12
CA VAL A 198 -3.75 11.32 -0.31
C VAL A 198 -3.61 10.21 0.71
N LEU A 199 -4.70 9.90 1.42
CA LEU A 199 -4.76 8.78 2.35
C LEU A 199 -6.09 8.06 2.18
N GLN A 200 -6.03 6.77 1.87
CA GLN A 200 -7.21 5.95 1.62
C GLN A 200 -7.03 4.59 2.27
N MET A 201 -8.14 3.96 2.63
CA MET A 201 -8.22 2.56 3.00
C MET A 201 -9.17 1.91 1.98
N PRO A 202 -8.65 1.35 0.87
CA PRO A 202 -9.51 0.69 -0.11
C PRO A 202 -10.14 -0.58 0.49
N GLU A 203 -11.31 -0.98 -0.03
CA GLU A 203 -11.91 -2.26 0.35
C GLU A 203 -11.03 -3.43 -0.11
N ALA A 204 -10.97 -4.49 0.69
CA ALA A 204 -10.34 -5.73 0.27
C ALA A 204 -11.18 -6.37 -0.86
N ALA A 205 -10.54 -6.76 -1.96
CA ALA A 205 -11.23 -7.29 -3.13
C ALA A 205 -10.39 -8.34 -3.87
N GLY A 206 -11.04 -9.41 -4.34
CA GLY A 206 -10.39 -10.45 -5.15
C GLY A 206 -9.29 -11.25 -4.44
N GLY A 207 -9.27 -11.30 -3.11
CA GLY A 207 -8.16 -11.86 -2.34
C GLY A 207 -6.92 -10.95 -2.31
N SER A 208 -7.11 -9.66 -2.57
CA SER A 208 -6.11 -8.62 -2.42
C SER A 208 -6.55 -7.57 -1.41
N ALA A 209 -5.60 -7.10 -0.59
CA ALA A 209 -5.79 -5.99 0.34
C ALA A 209 -4.50 -5.16 0.43
N MET A 210 -4.57 -4.01 1.10
CA MET A 210 -3.40 -3.18 1.38
C MET A 210 -2.96 -3.41 2.83
N GLY A 211 -1.67 -3.54 3.08
CA GLY A 211 -1.18 -3.80 4.43
C GLY A 211 0.09 -4.61 4.40
N PHE A 212 0.33 -5.29 5.50
CA PHE A 212 1.55 -6.04 5.77
C PHE A 212 1.24 -7.37 6.43
N ASN A 213 2.17 -8.31 6.30
CA ASN A 213 2.22 -9.51 7.11
C ASN A 213 2.83 -9.16 8.48
N LEU A 214 1.98 -9.08 9.48
CA LEU A 214 2.25 -8.69 10.87
C LEU A 214 2.36 -9.91 11.79
N ASP A 215 1.71 -11.03 11.49
CA ASP A 215 1.78 -12.26 12.31
C ASP A 215 2.88 -13.27 11.87
N GLY A 216 3.46 -13.08 10.68
CA GLY A 216 4.44 -13.98 10.11
C GLY A 216 3.85 -15.28 9.53
N PHE A 217 2.57 -15.30 9.20
CA PHE A 217 1.88 -16.40 8.52
C PHE A 217 1.37 -15.99 7.14
N ASP A 218 1.22 -16.98 6.27
CA ASP A 218 0.38 -16.88 5.09
C ASP A 218 -0.67 -17.97 5.26
N SER A 219 -1.84 -17.55 5.71
CA SER A 219 -2.99 -18.40 5.98
C SER A 219 -3.77 -18.75 4.72
N GLY A 220 -3.45 -18.12 3.59
CA GLY A 220 -4.16 -18.33 2.34
C GLY A 220 -5.65 -18.06 2.52
N LEU A 221 -6.49 -19.05 2.25
CA LEU A 221 -7.95 -18.96 2.44
C LEU A 221 -8.42 -19.21 3.89
N GLY A 222 -7.48 -19.36 4.82
CA GLY A 222 -7.76 -19.74 6.20
C GLY A 222 -7.85 -21.26 6.40
N SER A 223 -7.48 -21.68 7.60
CA SER A 223 -7.53 -23.08 8.06
C SER A 223 -8.93 -23.51 8.41
N THR A 224 -9.33 -24.69 7.95
CA THR A 224 -10.53 -25.39 8.45
C THR A 224 -10.23 -26.33 9.62
N ASP A 225 -8.98 -26.41 10.08
CA ASP A 225 -8.61 -27.23 11.24
C ASP A 225 -9.20 -26.60 12.51
N PRO A 226 -10.07 -27.32 13.25
CA PRO A 226 -10.68 -26.79 14.47
C PRO A 226 -9.69 -26.46 15.59
N VAL A 227 -8.42 -26.90 15.50
CA VAL A 227 -7.37 -26.52 16.47
C VAL A 227 -6.47 -25.39 15.97
N ALA A 228 -6.74 -24.81 14.79
CA ALA A 228 -5.99 -23.66 14.29
C ALA A 228 -6.27 -22.41 15.13
N SER A 229 -5.24 -21.60 15.36
CA SER A 229 -5.39 -20.28 15.96
C SER A 229 -6.20 -19.35 15.05
N CYS A 230 -6.68 -18.22 15.56
CA CYS A 230 -7.33 -17.18 14.77
C CYS A 230 -6.44 -16.70 13.61
N GLU A 231 -5.16 -16.40 13.86
CA GLU A 231 -4.12 -16.09 12.84
C GLU A 231 -4.15 -17.07 11.65
N ARG A 232 -4.28 -18.37 11.93
CA ARG A 232 -4.29 -19.42 10.90
C ARG A 232 -5.65 -19.66 10.26
N SER A 233 -6.72 -19.31 10.96
CA SER A 233 -8.10 -19.62 10.57
C SER A 233 -8.69 -18.54 9.67
N ASN A 234 -8.26 -17.31 9.86
CA ASN A 234 -8.66 -16.19 9.02
C ASN A 234 -7.95 -16.22 7.67
N GLN A 235 -8.58 -15.61 6.69
CA GLN A 235 -8.02 -15.47 5.36
C GLN A 235 -6.98 -14.35 5.35
N ASP A 236 -5.83 -14.63 4.73
CA ASP A 236 -4.85 -13.60 4.43
C ASP A 236 -5.00 -13.12 2.99
N TYR A 237 -4.44 -11.95 2.75
CA TYR A 237 -4.48 -11.30 1.46
C TYR A 237 -3.14 -11.35 0.74
N SER A 238 -3.21 -11.23 -0.58
CA SER A 238 -2.07 -10.73 -1.33
C SER A 238 -2.03 -9.21 -1.29
N SER A 239 -0.83 -8.62 -1.26
CA SER A 239 -0.73 -7.17 -1.33
C SER A 239 -1.15 -6.66 -2.70
N GLY A 240 -2.03 -5.66 -2.72
CA GLY A 240 -2.48 -5.02 -3.96
C GLY A 240 -1.43 -4.15 -4.65
N LEU A 241 -0.36 -3.76 -3.95
CA LEU A 241 0.71 -2.91 -4.47
C LEU A 241 2.08 -3.60 -4.53
N ASP A 242 2.24 -4.74 -3.85
CA ASP A 242 3.44 -5.56 -3.89
C ASP A 242 3.04 -7.03 -4.06
N PRO A 243 2.77 -7.50 -5.29
CA PRO A 243 2.20 -8.84 -5.52
C PRO A 243 3.04 -10.01 -4.97
N SER A 244 4.30 -9.73 -4.65
CA SER A 244 5.27 -10.66 -4.09
C SER A 244 5.19 -10.76 -2.56
N HIS A 245 4.57 -9.78 -1.92
CA HIS A 245 4.24 -9.77 -0.50
C HIS A 245 2.95 -10.56 -0.26
N VAL A 246 3.05 -11.58 0.59
CA VAL A 246 2.00 -12.56 0.91
C VAL A 246 1.69 -12.55 2.40
N GLY A 247 0.53 -13.08 2.77
CA GLY A 247 0.10 -13.08 4.16
C GLY A 247 -0.27 -11.69 4.66
N VAL A 248 -0.90 -10.84 3.83
CA VAL A 248 -1.29 -9.50 4.26
C VAL A 248 -2.46 -9.60 5.22
N ASP A 249 -2.21 -9.16 6.45
CA ASP A 249 -3.22 -8.91 7.47
C ASP A 249 -3.87 -7.56 7.14
N SER A 250 -5.15 -7.56 6.77
CA SER A 250 -5.89 -6.31 6.55
C SER A 250 -7.38 -6.44 6.79
N THR A 251 -7.74 -6.97 7.94
CA THR A 251 -9.13 -7.31 8.31
C THR A 251 -10.05 -6.10 8.40
N LEU A 252 -9.55 -4.92 8.78
CA LEU A 252 -10.38 -3.71 8.78
C LEU A 252 -10.87 -3.30 7.39
N GLN A 253 -10.16 -3.65 6.31
CA GLN A 253 -10.60 -3.34 4.94
C GLN A 253 -11.83 -4.13 4.51
N GLU A 254 -12.00 -5.35 5.01
CA GLU A 254 -13.21 -6.15 4.77
C GLU A 254 -14.46 -5.54 5.43
N MET A 255 -14.25 -4.77 6.49
CA MET A 255 -15.32 -4.18 7.28
C MET A 255 -15.81 -2.84 6.72
N ILE A 256 -15.11 -2.25 5.75
CA ILE A 256 -15.48 -0.95 5.15
C ILE A 256 -16.93 -0.94 4.64
N PRO A 257 -17.42 -1.92 3.85
CA PRO A 257 -18.82 -1.91 3.39
C PRO A 257 -19.82 -1.86 4.54
N LEU A 258 -19.52 -2.57 5.63
CA LEU A 258 -20.35 -2.59 6.82
C LEU A 258 -20.34 -1.23 7.51
N PHE A 259 -19.16 -0.65 7.67
CA PHE A 259 -18.98 0.69 8.22
C PHE A 259 -19.71 1.77 7.41
N GLU A 260 -19.56 1.75 6.09
CA GLU A 260 -20.24 2.68 5.17
C GLU A 260 -21.77 2.51 5.22
N SER A 261 -22.26 1.29 5.41
CA SER A 261 -23.69 1.03 5.57
C SER A 261 -24.29 1.59 6.87
N ALA A 262 -23.45 1.82 7.89
CA ALA A 262 -23.86 2.37 9.18
C ALA A 262 -23.88 3.91 9.20
N VAL A 263 -23.24 4.57 8.24
CA VAL A 263 -23.19 6.03 8.12
C VAL A 263 -24.41 6.53 7.33
N ALA A 264 -25.05 7.61 7.78
CA ALA A 264 -26.14 8.21 7.01
C ALA A 264 -25.59 8.86 5.74
N ALA A 265 -26.24 8.66 4.60
CA ALA A 265 -25.80 9.23 3.32
C ALA A 265 -25.63 10.76 3.35
N THR A 266 -26.30 11.46 4.27
CA THR A 266 -26.15 12.91 4.50
C THR A 266 -24.81 13.32 5.08
N ASP A 267 -24.14 12.40 5.76
CA ASP A 267 -22.86 12.62 6.43
C ASP A 267 -21.68 12.29 5.49
N CYS A 268 -21.97 11.70 4.34
CA CYS A 268 -21.01 11.39 3.30
C CYS A 268 -20.87 12.58 2.33
N PRO A 269 -19.65 13.04 2.04
CA PRO A 269 -19.41 13.98 0.94
C PRO A 269 -20.06 13.43 -0.33
N GLY A 270 -20.77 14.23 -1.13
CA GLY A 270 -21.39 13.74 -2.37
C GLY A 270 -22.65 12.85 -2.23
N THR A 271 -23.23 12.70 -1.03
CA THR A 271 -24.55 12.07 -0.77
C THR A 271 -24.69 10.57 -1.13
N SER A 272 -23.58 9.86 -1.26
CA SER A 272 -23.52 8.40 -1.46
C SER A 272 -22.74 7.76 -0.33
N THR A 273 -23.21 6.60 0.15
CA THR A 273 -22.51 5.80 1.18
C THR A 273 -21.34 5.02 0.59
N GLU A 274 -21.41 4.61 -0.68
CA GLU A 274 -20.31 3.93 -1.37
C GLU A 274 -19.08 4.84 -1.49
N GLY A 275 -17.94 4.39 -0.96
CA GLY A 275 -16.68 5.13 -0.92
C GLY A 275 -16.69 6.31 0.07
N CYS A 276 -17.71 6.38 0.94
CA CYS A 276 -17.83 7.42 1.95
C CYS A 276 -16.65 7.44 2.91
N PHE A 277 -16.16 6.27 3.35
CA PHE A 277 -15.06 6.18 4.30
C PHE A 277 -13.78 6.80 3.73
N ASN A 278 -13.45 6.44 2.49
CA ASN A 278 -12.29 7.00 1.78
C ASN A 278 -12.40 8.50 1.53
N ARG A 279 -13.60 9.00 1.21
CA ARG A 279 -13.80 10.45 1.07
C ARG A 279 -13.66 11.20 2.38
N LEU A 280 -14.13 10.64 3.49
CA LEU A 280 -13.97 11.26 4.80
C LEU A 280 -12.50 11.26 5.25
N LEU A 281 -11.75 10.18 4.99
CA LEU A 281 -10.29 10.14 5.22
C LEU A 281 -9.58 11.24 4.42
N GLN A 282 -9.88 11.31 3.11
CA GLN A 282 -9.29 12.32 2.23
C GLN A 282 -9.68 13.74 2.66
N GLN A 283 -10.95 13.97 3.02
CA GLN A 283 -11.41 15.26 3.53
C GLN A 283 -10.63 15.66 4.80
N GLY A 284 -10.29 14.72 5.68
CA GLY A 284 -9.42 15.00 6.83
C GLY A 284 -8.08 15.62 6.41
N VAL A 285 -7.43 15.06 5.38
CA VAL A 285 -6.20 15.63 4.80
C VAL A 285 -6.45 17.03 4.21
N GLU A 286 -7.52 17.19 3.44
CA GLU A 286 -7.90 18.46 2.78
C GLU A 286 -8.25 19.57 3.78
N ASP A 287 -8.84 19.22 4.92
CA ASP A 287 -9.18 20.13 6.01
C ASP A 287 -7.96 20.42 6.92
N GLY A 288 -6.81 19.77 6.66
CA GLY A 288 -5.60 19.86 7.47
C GLY A 288 -5.69 19.09 8.79
N ALA A 289 -6.74 18.29 8.98
CA ALA A 289 -6.92 17.43 10.13
C ALA A 289 -6.07 16.17 9.98
N GLY A 290 -4.98 16.08 10.74
CA GLY A 290 -4.11 14.90 10.72
C GLY A 290 -3.07 14.91 9.59
N LEU A 291 -2.56 16.10 9.24
CA LEU A 291 -1.40 16.22 8.35
C LEU A 291 -0.20 15.45 8.92
N LEU A 292 0.30 14.50 8.13
CA LEU A 292 1.45 13.66 8.44
C LEU A 292 2.59 13.98 7.49
N LEU A 293 3.74 14.33 8.05
CA LEU A 293 4.95 14.69 7.31
C LEU A 293 6.02 13.61 7.50
N ILE A 294 6.59 13.15 6.40
CA ILE A 294 7.63 12.13 6.34
C ILE A 294 8.94 12.83 6.00
N GLU A 295 9.90 12.79 6.91
CA GLU A 295 11.28 13.25 6.69
C GLU A 295 12.17 12.02 6.46
N VAL A 296 12.85 11.98 5.32
CA VAL A 296 13.82 10.93 4.95
C VAL A 296 15.20 11.58 4.88
N ARG A 297 16.11 11.19 5.77
CA ARG A 297 17.45 11.79 5.90
C ARG A 297 18.54 10.86 5.42
N GLU A 298 19.69 11.46 5.14
CA GLU A 298 20.90 10.78 4.69
C GLU A 298 20.70 9.98 3.39
N VAL A 299 19.78 10.42 2.52
CA VAL A 299 19.56 9.77 1.22
C VAL A 299 20.75 10.09 0.32
N GLU A 300 21.40 9.07 -0.21
CA GLU A 300 22.47 9.14 -1.21
C GLU A 300 22.04 8.57 -2.57
N SER A 301 20.98 7.76 -2.63
CA SER A 301 20.36 7.26 -3.87
C SER A 301 18.87 6.98 -3.70
N PHE A 302 18.08 7.32 -4.73
CA PHE A 302 16.68 6.91 -4.80
C PHE A 302 16.49 5.47 -5.26
N THR A 303 17.52 4.79 -5.78
CA THR A 303 17.38 3.44 -6.30
C THR A 303 17.75 2.39 -5.25
N HIS A 304 18.94 2.50 -4.68
CA HIS A 304 19.45 1.59 -3.65
C HIS A 304 20.20 2.39 -2.60
N ASP A 305 19.69 2.41 -1.38
CA ASP A 305 20.30 3.06 -0.23
C ASP A 305 20.11 2.17 0.99
N GLU A 306 21.20 1.59 1.50
CA GLU A 306 21.13 0.57 2.55
C GLU A 306 20.71 1.11 3.92
N ALA A 307 20.82 2.42 4.15
CA ALA A 307 20.61 3.01 5.47
C ALA A 307 20.16 4.47 5.36
N VAL A 308 18.86 4.68 5.49
CA VAL A 308 18.27 6.02 5.63
C VAL A 308 17.58 6.14 6.99
N GLU A 309 17.51 7.37 7.52
CA GLU A 309 16.71 7.66 8.70
C GLU A 309 15.34 8.18 8.26
N VAL A 310 14.26 7.64 8.82
CA VAL A 310 12.90 8.10 8.52
C VAL A 310 12.18 8.52 9.78
N THR A 311 11.72 9.76 9.79
CA THR A 311 10.92 10.33 10.87
C THR A 311 9.53 10.69 10.36
N LEU A 312 8.51 10.28 11.10
CA LEU A 312 7.12 10.67 10.88
C LEU A 312 6.76 11.77 11.88
N HIS A 313 6.21 12.87 11.39
CA HIS A 313 5.82 14.02 12.19
C HIS A 313 4.33 14.30 12.06
N ARG A 314 3.74 14.84 13.12
CA ARG A 314 2.51 15.62 13.00
C ARG A 314 2.87 16.99 12.44
N ALA A 315 2.23 17.36 11.34
CA ALA A 315 2.41 18.64 10.69
C ALA A 315 1.24 19.58 10.96
N ALA A 316 1.50 20.89 10.83
CA ALA A 316 0.48 21.92 10.77
C ALA A 316 0.91 23.01 9.79
N LEU A 317 -0.04 23.84 9.36
CA LEU A 317 0.28 25.02 8.56
C LEU A 317 0.88 26.13 9.44
N PRO A 318 1.79 26.97 8.89
CA PRO A 318 2.18 28.21 9.52
C PRO A 318 0.98 29.11 9.83
N THR A 319 1.09 29.95 10.85
CA THR A 319 -0.03 30.81 11.27
C THR A 319 -0.44 31.78 10.16
N GLY A 320 -1.71 31.73 9.77
CA GLY A 320 -2.27 32.60 8.73
C GLY A 320 -2.17 32.05 7.31
N GLU A 321 -1.50 30.91 7.12
CA GLU A 321 -1.48 30.19 5.85
C GLU A 321 -2.70 29.28 5.70
N THR A 322 -3.06 28.99 4.46
CA THR A 322 -4.15 28.09 4.11
C THR A 322 -3.64 26.95 3.26
N LEU A 323 -4.17 25.75 3.49
CA LEU A 323 -3.80 24.57 2.71
C LEU A 323 -4.15 24.81 1.24
N ARG A 324 -3.17 24.61 0.34
CA ARG A 324 -3.39 24.72 -1.10
C ARG A 324 -3.59 23.33 -1.69
N LEU A 325 -4.74 23.16 -2.32
CA LEU A 325 -5.09 21.94 -3.04
C LEU A 325 -4.86 22.11 -4.54
N ALA A 326 -4.39 21.06 -5.18
CA ALA A 326 -4.38 20.92 -6.63
C ALA A 326 -5.80 20.61 -7.14
N GLY A 327 -5.99 20.65 -8.46
CA GLY A 327 -7.32 20.49 -9.08
C GLY A 327 -7.94 19.09 -8.91
N ASP A 328 -7.17 18.13 -8.40
CA ASP A 328 -7.57 16.75 -8.12
C ASP A 328 -7.84 16.46 -6.64
N GLY A 329 -7.78 17.49 -5.77
CA GLY A 329 -7.97 17.36 -4.32
C GLY A 329 -6.69 17.04 -3.53
N GLY A 330 -5.58 16.73 -4.21
CA GLY A 330 -4.28 16.53 -3.55
C GLY A 330 -3.66 17.85 -3.10
N LEU A 331 -2.62 17.81 -2.27
CA LEU A 331 -1.84 18.96 -1.85
C LEU A 331 -0.91 19.42 -2.97
N VAL A 332 -0.75 20.74 -3.13
CA VAL A 332 0.27 21.31 -4.02
C VAL A 332 1.68 21.00 -3.47
N PRO A 333 2.63 20.48 -4.27
CA PRO A 333 4.01 20.25 -3.84
C PRO A 333 4.75 21.52 -3.43
N GLY A 334 5.76 21.40 -2.56
CA GLY A 334 6.61 22.49 -2.08
C GLY A 334 5.92 23.45 -1.10
N GLN A 335 4.83 23.02 -0.47
CA GLN A 335 4.18 23.81 0.58
C GLN A 335 4.97 23.77 1.89
N GLU A 336 4.96 24.89 2.62
CA GLU A 336 5.60 25.00 3.93
C GLU A 336 4.70 24.44 5.05
N PHE A 337 5.29 23.67 5.96
CA PHE A 337 4.63 23.11 7.14
C PHE A 337 5.49 23.26 8.39
N LEU A 338 4.84 23.42 9.54
CA LEU A 338 5.46 23.30 10.85
C LEU A 338 5.50 21.83 11.28
N SER A 339 6.68 21.31 11.60
CA SER A 339 6.82 20.02 12.28
C SER A 339 6.52 20.21 13.78
N GLN A 340 5.34 19.78 14.23
CA GLN A 340 4.90 20.02 15.62
C GLN A 340 5.41 18.95 16.59
N GLU A 341 5.31 17.69 16.20
CA GLU A 341 5.59 16.53 17.07
C GLU A 341 6.22 15.42 16.24
N VAL A 342 7.30 14.84 16.76
CA VAL A 342 7.87 13.59 16.22
C VAL A 342 7.00 12.44 16.73
N LEU A 343 6.34 11.74 15.82
CA LEU A 343 5.47 10.61 16.13
C LEU A 343 6.28 9.31 16.19
N LEU A 344 7.11 9.07 15.17
CA LEU A 344 7.89 7.84 15.01
C LEU A 344 9.24 8.15 14.36
N THR A 345 10.30 7.44 14.75
CA THR A 345 11.64 7.53 14.12
C THR A 345 12.20 6.14 13.89
N SER A 346 12.77 5.89 12.71
CA SER A 346 13.46 4.65 12.37
C SER A 346 14.83 4.97 11.80
N SER A 347 15.87 4.36 12.37
CA SER A 347 17.24 4.37 11.85
C SER A 347 17.60 3.08 11.10
N THR A 348 16.60 2.25 10.80
CA THR A 348 16.77 0.95 10.14
C THR A 348 16.00 0.88 8.83
N ALA A 349 15.63 2.03 8.26
CA ALA A 349 14.97 2.09 6.97
C ALA A 349 16.00 1.97 5.84
N ASP A 350 15.52 1.58 4.68
CA ASP A 350 16.34 1.42 3.48
C ASP A 350 15.51 1.74 2.23
N ILE A 351 16.19 2.06 1.14
CA ILE A 351 15.60 2.21 -0.19
C ILE A 351 16.11 1.06 -1.03
N PHE A 352 15.22 0.20 -1.53
CA PHE A 352 15.59 -0.94 -2.36
C PHE A 352 14.75 -0.98 -3.62
N ARG A 353 15.41 -0.91 -4.78
CA ARG A 353 14.79 -0.84 -6.11
C ARG A 353 13.76 0.29 -6.21
N GLY A 354 14.10 1.48 -5.72
CA GLY A 354 13.20 2.63 -5.76
C GLY A 354 12.19 2.70 -4.62
N ARG A 355 12.09 1.65 -3.79
CA ARG A 355 11.05 1.55 -2.75
C ARG A 355 11.64 1.83 -1.38
N LEU A 356 11.20 2.90 -0.73
CA LEU A 356 11.44 3.16 0.68
C LEU A 356 10.75 2.07 1.51
N ARG A 357 11.45 1.48 2.48
CA ARG A 357 10.96 0.44 3.38
C ARG A 357 11.27 0.81 4.81
N VAL A 358 10.24 0.97 5.62
CA VAL A 358 10.36 1.49 6.98
C VAL A 358 9.56 0.63 7.94
N ARG A 359 10.19 0.21 9.03
CA ARG A 359 9.50 -0.31 10.22
C ARG A 359 9.82 0.58 11.39
N TRP A 360 8.83 0.90 12.20
CA TRP A 360 9.00 1.67 13.42
C TRP A 360 8.63 0.83 14.63
N THR A 361 9.23 1.20 15.76
CA THR A 361 8.74 0.81 17.08
C THR A 361 7.83 1.92 17.62
N GLY A 362 6.67 1.57 18.17
CA GLY A 362 5.74 2.55 18.74
C GLY A 362 4.36 2.43 18.13
N HIS A 363 3.62 3.54 18.13
CA HIS A 363 2.25 3.57 17.62
C HIS A 363 2.08 4.66 16.57
N LEU A 364 1.49 4.31 15.44
CA LEU A 364 1.11 5.22 14.36
C LEU A 364 -0.29 5.79 14.62
N PRO A 365 -0.42 7.10 14.88
CA PRO A 365 -1.73 7.71 15.07
C PRO A 365 -2.38 8.05 13.72
N ILE A 366 -3.51 7.43 13.39
CA ILE A 366 -4.34 7.78 12.24
C ILE A 366 -5.71 8.25 12.72
N VAL A 367 -6.20 9.36 12.17
CA VAL A 367 -7.56 9.84 12.43
C VAL A 367 -8.53 9.01 11.59
N LEU A 368 -9.34 8.18 12.23
CA LEU A 368 -10.37 7.41 11.54
C LEU A 368 -11.67 8.21 11.58
N PRO A 369 -12.30 8.50 10.43
CA PRO A 369 -13.55 9.26 10.40
C PRO A 369 -14.78 8.45 10.87
N LEU A 370 -14.60 7.19 11.25
CA LEU A 370 -15.70 6.32 11.67
C LEU A 370 -16.21 6.70 13.05
N PHE A 371 -17.52 6.92 13.17
CA PHE A 371 -18.21 7.13 14.45
C PHE A 371 -17.57 8.19 15.37
N ASP A 372 -16.87 9.16 14.80
CA ASP A 372 -16.10 10.16 15.54
C ASP A 372 -15.12 9.54 16.57
N VAL A 373 -14.57 8.34 16.26
CA VAL A 373 -13.63 7.62 17.16
C VAL A 373 -12.31 8.39 17.37
N GLY A 374 -12.06 9.40 16.53
CA GLY A 374 -10.88 10.25 16.57
C GLY A 374 -9.61 9.52 16.16
N THR A 375 -8.51 9.84 16.84
CA THR A 375 -7.19 9.28 16.54
C THR A 375 -7.04 7.87 17.09
N THR A 376 -6.91 6.88 16.21
CA THR A 376 -6.59 5.47 16.52
C THR A 376 -5.08 5.25 16.41
N ASN A 377 -4.53 4.45 17.32
CA ASN A 377 -3.11 4.15 17.39
C ASN A 377 -2.86 2.74 16.88
N PHE A 378 -2.02 2.61 15.85
CA PHE A 378 -1.65 1.33 15.27
C PHE A 378 -0.25 0.89 15.74
N SER A 379 -0.13 -0.25 16.41
CA SER A 379 1.14 -0.91 16.73
C SER A 379 1.79 -1.55 15.50
N ASP A 380 3.06 -1.91 15.67
CA ASP A 380 3.94 -2.48 14.64
C ASP A 380 3.89 -1.75 13.29
N PRO A 381 4.00 -0.41 13.29
CA PRO A 381 3.76 0.33 12.06
C PRO A 381 4.86 0.11 11.03
N GLU A 382 4.42 -0.17 9.81
CA GLU A 382 5.26 -0.33 8.62
C GLU A 382 4.82 0.67 7.54
N LEU A 383 5.78 1.18 6.77
CA LEU A 383 5.55 2.00 5.59
C LEU A 383 6.40 1.50 4.44
N ARG A 384 5.80 1.45 3.25
CA ARG A 384 6.50 1.26 1.98
C ARG A 384 5.99 2.22 0.93
N GLY A 385 6.84 2.69 0.04
CA GLY A 385 6.42 3.51 -1.08
C GLY A 385 7.55 3.74 -2.07
N GLN A 386 7.22 4.02 -3.32
CA GLN A 386 8.21 4.41 -4.31
C GLN A 386 8.66 5.84 -4.04
N LEU A 387 9.95 6.00 -3.78
CA LEU A 387 10.55 7.28 -3.40
C LEU A 387 11.19 7.91 -4.62
N THR A 388 10.86 9.17 -4.86
CA THR A 388 11.51 10.05 -5.82
C THR A 388 11.86 11.36 -5.12
N ARG A 389 12.62 12.23 -5.77
CA ARG A 389 12.92 13.57 -5.24
C ARG A 389 11.67 14.33 -4.80
N ASP A 390 10.59 14.20 -5.56
CA ASP A 390 9.45 15.12 -5.43
C ASP A 390 8.25 14.46 -4.75
N ARG A 391 8.17 13.12 -4.72
CA ARG A 391 6.97 12.39 -4.31
C ARG A 391 7.29 11.03 -3.69
N ILE A 392 6.34 10.56 -2.88
CA ILE A 392 6.19 9.14 -2.55
C ILE A 392 4.90 8.64 -3.22
N THR A 393 5.01 7.65 -4.10
CA THR A 393 3.87 7.05 -4.82
C THR A 393 3.72 5.57 -4.47
N LEU A 394 2.56 5.00 -4.78
CA LEU A 394 2.24 3.60 -4.47
C LEU A 394 2.55 3.24 -3.01
N GLY A 395 2.25 4.20 -2.12
CA GLY A 395 2.52 4.11 -0.71
C GLY A 395 1.54 3.19 -0.02
N VAL A 396 2.03 2.38 0.91
CA VAL A 396 1.25 1.63 1.89
C VAL A 396 1.80 1.98 3.27
N ILE A 397 0.93 2.35 4.20
CA ILE A 397 1.25 2.53 5.62
C ILE A 397 0.19 1.78 6.42
N GLY A 398 0.55 1.16 7.54
CA GLY A 398 -0.38 0.33 8.28
C GLY A 398 0.20 -0.23 9.56
N GLY A 399 -0.60 -1.03 10.25
CA GLY A 399 -0.24 -1.69 11.50
C GLY A 399 -1.45 -2.41 12.12
N ALA A 400 -1.32 -2.81 13.39
CA ALA A 400 -2.36 -3.49 14.15
C ALA A 400 -3.00 -2.57 15.19
N THR A 401 -4.26 -2.76 15.54
CA THR A 401 -4.89 -2.05 16.68
C THR A 401 -5.74 -3.02 17.48
N GLU A 402 -5.72 -2.85 18.81
CA GLU A 402 -6.54 -3.64 19.72
C GLU A 402 -8.03 -3.40 19.45
N VAL A 403 -8.81 -4.48 19.40
CA VAL A 403 -10.28 -4.47 19.24
C VAL A 403 -10.91 -3.62 20.34
N GLU A 404 -10.53 -3.81 21.60
CA GLU A 404 -11.10 -3.04 22.72
C GLU A 404 -10.78 -1.53 22.63
N SER A 405 -9.66 -1.14 22.04
CA SER A 405 -9.35 0.28 21.79
C SER A 405 -10.36 0.89 20.82
N LEU A 406 -10.72 0.19 19.74
CA LEU A 406 -11.75 0.64 18.79
C LEU A 406 -13.15 0.61 19.43
N VAL A 407 -13.50 -0.48 20.10
CA VAL A 407 -14.82 -0.64 20.75
C VAL A 407 -15.04 0.44 21.81
N SER A 408 -14.04 0.73 22.65
CA SER A 408 -14.15 1.75 23.70
C SER A 408 -14.40 3.15 23.14
N ARG A 409 -13.83 3.47 21.97
CA ARG A 409 -14.07 4.75 21.27
C ARG A 409 -15.47 4.81 20.68
N VAL A 410 -15.92 3.74 20.03
CA VAL A 410 -17.29 3.64 19.54
C VAL A 410 -18.27 3.75 20.71
N ALA A 411 -18.01 3.08 21.82
CA ALA A 411 -18.88 3.12 23.00
C ALA A 411 -18.97 4.53 23.64
N ALA A 412 -17.93 5.35 23.49
CA ALA A 412 -17.93 6.72 23.98
C ALA A 412 -18.88 7.63 23.18
N THR A 413 -19.04 7.37 21.88
CA THR A 413 -19.90 8.17 20.99
C THR A 413 -21.29 7.55 20.81
N MET A 414 -21.35 6.22 20.67
CA MET A 414 -22.54 5.42 20.33
C MET A 414 -22.58 4.13 21.18
N PRO A 415 -22.91 4.21 22.48
CA PRO A 415 -22.88 3.07 23.39
C PRO A 415 -23.81 1.92 22.99
N GLU A 416 -24.91 2.20 22.29
CA GLU A 416 -25.90 1.20 21.87
C GLU A 416 -25.43 0.26 20.75
N VAL A 417 -24.38 0.62 20.01
CA VAL A 417 -23.80 -0.23 18.95
C VAL A 417 -22.49 -0.90 19.35
N ALA A 418 -21.93 -0.56 20.52
CA ALA A 418 -20.61 -1.03 20.95
C ALA A 418 -20.49 -2.56 21.00
N ASP A 419 -21.48 -3.26 21.54
CA ASP A 419 -21.46 -4.73 21.63
C ASP A 419 -21.55 -5.40 20.25
N THR A 420 -22.30 -4.79 19.32
CA THR A 420 -22.37 -5.24 17.93
C THR A 420 -21.01 -5.07 17.26
N VAL A 421 -20.39 -3.89 17.40
CA VAL A 421 -19.06 -3.59 16.85
C VAL A 421 -18.00 -4.51 17.44
N ARG A 422 -18.03 -4.77 18.76
CA ARG A 422 -17.15 -5.76 19.41
C ARG A 422 -17.29 -7.13 18.76
N THR A 423 -18.51 -7.64 18.65
CA THR A 423 -18.76 -8.97 18.07
C THR A 423 -18.21 -9.07 16.65
N ILE A 424 -18.35 -8.02 15.85
CA ILE A 424 -17.83 -8.00 14.47
C ILE A 424 -16.30 -7.93 14.48
N LEU A 425 -15.70 -7.02 15.26
CA LEU A 425 -14.25 -6.86 15.33
C LEU A 425 -13.55 -8.10 15.91
N GLU A 426 -14.11 -8.74 16.94
CA GLU A 426 -13.61 -10.02 17.48
C GLU A 426 -13.76 -11.17 16.49
N SER A 427 -14.74 -11.12 15.59
CA SER A 427 -14.89 -12.13 14.53
C SER A 427 -13.94 -11.90 13.35
N ALA A 428 -13.46 -10.68 13.18
CA ALA A 428 -12.53 -10.28 12.13
C ALA A 428 -11.09 -10.20 12.62
N SER A 429 -10.84 -10.22 13.93
CA SER A 429 -9.49 -10.12 14.47
C SER A 429 -8.65 -11.34 14.08
N ASP A 430 -7.50 -11.05 13.51
CA ASP A 430 -6.54 -11.97 12.92
C ASP A 430 -5.20 -11.96 13.67
N LEU A 431 -4.96 -10.95 14.51
CA LEU A 431 -3.66 -10.76 15.14
C LEU A 431 -3.69 -10.98 16.66
N HIS A 432 -2.57 -11.50 17.17
CA HIS A 432 -2.30 -11.68 18.60
C HIS A 432 -3.36 -12.54 19.32
N PRO A 433 -3.32 -13.88 19.14
CA PRO A 433 -4.20 -14.82 19.82
C PRO A 433 -4.16 -14.65 21.34
N LEU A 434 -5.31 -14.78 21.98
CA LEU A 434 -5.41 -14.78 23.42
C LEU A 434 -4.63 -15.96 24.02
N ALA A 435 -3.88 -15.69 25.08
CA ALA A 435 -3.09 -16.71 25.77
C ALA A 435 -3.95 -17.87 26.32
N ASP A 436 -5.19 -17.57 26.73
CA ASP A 436 -6.13 -18.54 27.29
C ASP A 436 -7.04 -19.18 26.22
N ASP A 437 -7.19 -18.57 25.04
CA ASP A 437 -7.97 -19.09 23.92
C ASP A 437 -7.35 -18.67 22.57
N PRO A 438 -6.53 -19.53 21.94
CA PRO A 438 -5.84 -19.18 20.70
C PRO A 438 -6.79 -19.03 19.49
N HIS A 439 -8.08 -19.37 19.63
CA HIS A 439 -9.08 -19.19 18.58
C HIS A 439 -9.64 -17.77 18.51
N VAL A 440 -9.28 -16.91 19.46
CA VAL A 440 -9.74 -15.52 19.55
C VAL A 440 -8.53 -14.60 19.53
N CYS A 441 -8.54 -13.62 18.63
CA CYS A 441 -7.47 -12.64 18.46
C CYS A 441 -7.88 -11.29 19.07
N ASN A 442 -6.91 -10.56 19.60
CA ASN A 442 -7.18 -9.26 20.25
C ASN A 442 -7.09 -8.08 19.31
N ASP A 443 -6.42 -8.24 18.18
CA ASP A 443 -6.02 -7.14 17.33
C ASP A 443 -6.55 -7.32 15.91
N VAL A 444 -6.89 -6.20 15.29
CA VAL A 444 -7.24 -6.12 13.88
C VAL A 444 -6.17 -5.34 13.13
N SER A 445 -5.91 -5.77 11.92
CA SER A 445 -4.92 -5.18 11.02
C SER A 445 -5.56 -4.14 10.09
N ALA A 446 -4.82 -3.09 9.76
CA ALA A 446 -5.19 -2.16 8.70
C ALA A 446 -3.99 -1.72 7.88
N GLY A 447 -4.15 -1.71 6.56
CA GLY A 447 -3.31 -0.93 5.66
C GLY A 447 -4.08 0.24 5.02
N PHE A 448 -3.34 1.28 4.73
CA PHE A 448 -3.80 2.49 4.04
C PHE A 448 -2.90 2.70 2.83
N THR A 449 -3.49 3.01 1.68
CA THR A 449 -2.72 3.57 0.57
C THR A 449 -2.47 5.04 0.82
N PHE A 450 -1.32 5.53 0.38
CA PHE A 450 -1.02 6.95 0.42
C PHE A 450 -0.21 7.42 -0.78
N GLU A 451 -0.37 8.70 -1.10
CA GLU A 451 0.59 9.46 -1.90
C GLU A 451 1.11 10.63 -1.07
N ALA A 452 2.39 10.93 -1.20
CA ALA A 452 3.00 12.11 -0.59
C ALA A 452 3.67 12.98 -1.65
N VAL A 453 3.67 14.29 -1.42
CA VAL A 453 4.32 15.29 -2.27
C VAL A 453 5.39 16.02 -1.48
N SER A 454 6.38 16.59 -2.16
CA SER A 454 7.43 17.37 -1.52
C SER A 454 6.85 18.49 -0.66
N ALA A 455 7.52 18.74 0.46
CA ALA A 455 7.15 19.76 1.44
C ALA A 455 8.40 20.47 1.95
N GLU A 456 8.22 21.70 2.44
CA GLU A 456 9.26 22.46 3.10
C GLU A 456 8.95 22.54 4.60
N ILE A 457 9.95 22.36 5.45
CA ILE A 457 9.79 22.56 6.90
C ILE A 457 10.03 24.04 7.18
N ALA A 458 8.98 24.72 7.63
CA ALA A 458 9.07 26.12 8.04
C ALA A 458 10.03 26.24 9.24
N PRO A 459 10.84 27.31 9.29
CA PRO A 459 11.68 27.58 10.46
C PRO A 459 10.82 27.77 11.71
N PRO A 460 11.34 27.39 12.89
CA PRO A 460 10.60 27.42 14.15
C PRO A 460 10.19 28.82 14.62
#